data_AF-A0A8S4QDY3-F1
#
_entry.id   AF-A0A8S4QDY3-F1
#
_cell.length_a   1.000
_cell.length_b   1.000
_cell.length_c   1.000
_cell.angle_alpha   90.00
_cell.angle_beta   90.00
_cell.angle_gamma   90.00
#
_symmetry.space_group_name_H-M   'P 1'
#
loop_
_entity.id
_entity.type
_entity.pdbx_description
1 polymer ?
#
loop_
_entity_poly.entity_id
_entity_poly.type
_entity_poly.pdbx_seq_one_letter_code
_entity_poly.pdbx_strand_id
1 'polypeptide(L)' 'MTSEKGCRKDKNQNIQVFVRLRPLNQRERDIKSLGVVEVQNGREVVVRQSQQSMHTKRFTFDRAFPPHSKQ' A
#
# COMPACT_ATOMS: atom_id res chain seq x y z
N MET A 1 -40.22 9.01 11.68
CA MET A 1 -39.58 8.94 10.35
C MET A 1 -38.10 8.66 10.54
N THR A 2 -37.68 7.40 10.49
CA THR A 2 -36.25 7.04 10.37
C THR A 2 -36.19 5.68 9.68
N SER A 3 -36.10 5.72 8.35
CA SER A 3 -35.94 4.52 7.53
C SER A 3 -34.50 4.02 7.70
N GLU A 4 -34.32 2.92 8.42
CA GLU A 4 -33.09 2.13 8.39
C GLU A 4 -32.95 1.50 7.00
N LYS A 5 -32.49 2.28 6.02
CA LYS A 5 -32.02 1.72 4.76
C LYS A 5 -30.68 1.05 5.02
N GLY A 6 -30.73 -0.22 5.41
CA GLY A 6 -29.62 -1.14 5.19
C GLY A 6 -29.18 -0.99 3.74
N CYS A 7 -28.01 -0.40 3.53
CA CYS A 7 -27.43 -0.19 2.21
C CYS A 7 -27.18 -1.59 1.63
N ARG A 8 -28.13 -2.07 0.82
CA ARG A 8 -27.96 -3.28 0.03
C ARG A 8 -26.74 -3.00 -0.85
N LYS A 9 -25.60 -3.64 -0.55
CA LYS A 9 -24.40 -3.52 -1.38
C LYS A 9 -24.80 -3.87 -2.81
N ASP A 10 -24.58 -2.93 -3.73
CA ASP A 10 -24.82 -3.18 -5.14
C ASP A 10 -24.09 -4.46 -5.57
N LYS A 11 -24.72 -5.23 -6.45
CA LYS A 11 -24.07 -6.41 -7.06
C LYS A 11 -22.99 -5.93 -8.04
N ASN A 12 -22.08 -6.81 -8.44
CA ASN A 12 -21.02 -6.53 -9.43
C ASN A 12 -19.99 -5.45 -9.01
N GLN A 13 -19.72 -5.32 -7.71
CA GLN A 13 -18.63 -4.46 -7.24
C GLN A 13 -17.27 -5.13 -7.43
N ASN A 14 -16.25 -4.35 -7.76
CA ASN A 14 -14.87 -4.82 -7.81
C ASN A 14 -14.39 -5.25 -6.42
N ILE A 15 -13.54 -6.28 -6.38
CA ILE A 15 -12.85 -6.67 -5.15
C ILE A 15 -11.90 -5.53 -4.77
N GLN A 16 -12.04 -5.01 -3.56
CA GLN A 16 -11.14 -3.99 -3.04
C GLN A 16 -9.84 -4.63 -2.56
N VAL A 17 -8.71 -4.11 -3.05
CA VAL A 17 -7.38 -4.59 -2.73
C VAL A 17 -6.60 -3.48 -2.04
N PHE A 18 -6.04 -3.82 -0.88
CA PHE A 18 -5.30 -2.93 -0.01
C PHE A 18 -3.88 -3.45 0.18
N VAL A 19 -2.90 -2.56 0.20
CA VAL A 19 -1.50 -2.88 0.50
C VAL A 19 -1.01 -2.08 1.68
N ARG A 20 -0.24 -2.70 2.58
CA ARG A 20 0.43 -2.03 3.70
C ARG A 20 1.91 -2.33 3.66
N LEU A 21 2.73 -1.27 3.63
CA LEU A 21 4.15 -1.40 3.88
C LEU A 21 4.37 -1.50 5.39
N ARG A 22 5.17 -2.47 5.81
CA ARG A 22 5.72 -2.49 7.17
C ARG A 22 6.99 -1.65 7.23
N PRO A 23 7.31 -1.06 8.39
CA PRO A 23 8.66 -0.54 8.64
C PRO A 23 9.72 -1.63 8.49
N LEU A 24 10.95 -1.23 8.20
CA LEU A 24 12.10 -2.11 8.38
C LEU A 24 12.18 -2.54 9.85
N ASN A 25 12.59 -3.77 10.09
CA ASN A 25 12.86 -4.28 11.44
C ASN A 25 14.29 -3.89 11.87
N GLN A 26 14.65 -4.20 13.12
CA GLN A 26 15.96 -3.81 13.65
C GLN A 26 17.11 -4.48 12.89
N ARG A 27 17.01 -5.79 12.66
CA ARG A 27 18.02 -6.56 11.92
C ARG A 27 18.28 -5.99 10.52
N GLU A 28 17.22 -5.60 9.80
CA GLU A 28 17.30 -4.98 8.47
C GLU A 28 18.03 -3.64 8.52
N ARG A 29 17.79 -2.84 9.57
CA ARG A 29 18.53 -1.59 9.82
C ARG A 29 20.01 -1.87 10.13
N ASP A 30 20.29 -2.85 10.98
CA ASP A 30 21.66 -3.17 11.43
C ASP A 30 22.55 -3.59 10.25
N ILE A 31 22.01 -4.35 9.30
CA ILE A 31 22.73 -4.75 8.06
C ILE A 31 22.63 -3.71 6.94
N LYS A 32 22.10 -2.51 7.22
CA LYS A 32 21.94 -1.40 6.26
C LYS A 32 21.11 -1.79 5.02
N SER A 33 20.05 -2.58 5.21
CA SER A 33 19.08 -2.88 4.15
C SER A 33 18.42 -1.61 3.64
N LEU A 34 18.23 -1.52 2.32
CA LEU A 34 17.56 -0.39 1.70
C LEU A 34 16.04 -0.61 1.65
N GLY A 35 15.27 0.42 2.01
CA GLY A 35 13.84 0.48 1.72
C GLY A 35 13.63 0.75 0.23
N VAL A 36 13.35 -0.29 -0.55
CA VAL A 36 13.16 -0.18 -2.01
C VAL A 36 11.70 0.02 -2.43
N VAL A 37 10.77 0.03 -1.47
CA VAL A 37 9.33 0.17 -1.70
C VAL A 37 8.86 1.47 -1.07
N GLU A 38 8.15 2.28 -1.86
CA GLU A 38 7.58 3.56 -1.45
C GLU A 38 6.09 3.59 -1.76
N VAL A 39 5.31 4.27 -0.91
CA VAL A 39 3.89 4.55 -1.18
C VAL A 39 3.75 5.98 -1.64
N GLN A 40 3.12 6.19 -2.79
CA GLN A 40 2.81 7.50 -3.36
C GLN A 40 1.29 7.71 -3.41
N ASN A 41 0.86 8.92 -3.07
CA ASN A 41 -0.54 9.37 -3.14
C ASN A 41 -1.56 8.44 -2.44
N GLY A 42 -1.12 7.60 -1.49
CA GLY A 42 -1.96 6.67 -0.73
C GLY A 42 -2.64 5.57 -1.55
N ARG A 43 -2.20 5.33 -2.80
CA ARG A 43 -2.74 4.31 -3.72
C ARG A 43 -1.68 3.64 -4.57
N GLU A 44 -0.63 4.37 -4.92
CA GLU A 44 0.45 3.87 -5.76
C GLU A 44 1.59 3.32 -4.90
N VAL A 45 2.16 2.20 -5.33
CA VAL A 45 3.34 1.59 -4.74
C VAL A 45 4.43 1.53 -5.79
N VAL A 46 5.55 2.17 -5.50
CA VAL A 46 6.73 2.22 -6.38
C VAL A 46 7.78 1.28 -5.81
N VAL A 47 8.22 0.31 -6.62
CA VAL A 47 9.25 -0.66 -6.27
C VAL A 47 10.48 -0.40 -7.13
N ARG A 48 11.60 -0.06 -6.48
CA ARG A 48 12.90 0.07 -7.14
C ARG A 48 13.54 -1.31 -7.30
N GLN A 49 13.83 -1.71 -8.54
CA GLN A 49 14.29 -3.08 -8.82
C GLN A 49 15.79 -3.30 -8.65
N SER A 50 16.59 -2.24 -8.80
CA SER A 50 18.05 -2.29 -8.65
C SER A 50 18.57 -0.98 -8.09
N GLN A 51 19.72 -1.03 -7.42
CA GLN A 51 20.41 0.15 -6.91
C GLN A 51 21.06 0.97 -8.04
N GLN A 52 21.48 0.31 -9.12
CA GLN A 52 22.23 0.93 -10.21
C GLN A 52 21.33 1.41 -11.36
N SER A 53 20.10 0.92 -11.41
CA SER A 53 19.15 1.27 -12.46
C SER A 53 17.99 2.07 -11.89
N MET A 54 17.60 3.11 -12.61
CA MET A 54 16.42 3.92 -12.33
C MET A 54 15.09 3.19 -12.67
N HIS A 55 15.15 1.92 -13.09
CA HIS A 55 13.94 1.14 -13.40
C HIS A 55 13.13 0.88 -12.12
N THR A 56 11.91 1.40 -12.14
CA THR A 56 10.91 1.23 -11.10
C THR A 56 9.68 0.54 -11.68
N LYS A 57 9.06 -0.33 -10.88
CA LYS A 57 7.72 -0.86 -11.16
C LYS A 57 6.71 -0.10 -10.32
N ARG A 58 5.57 0.21 -10.92
CA ARG A 58 4.47 0.90 -10.24
C ARG A 58 3.25 0.01 -10.20
N PHE A 59 2.61 -0.04 -9.05
CA PHE A 59 1.41 -0.81 -8.80
C PHE A 59 0.36 0.13 -8.19
N THR A 60 -0.87 0.05 -8.67
CA THR A 60 -1.98 0.88 -8.19
C THR A 60 -2.99 0.00 -7.48
N PHE A 61 -3.38 0.41 -6.28
CA PHE A 61 -4.36 -0.28 -5.43
C PHE A 61 -5.48 0.69 -5.03
N ASP A 62 -6.57 0.18 -4.46
CA ASP A 62 -7.64 1.03 -3.91
C ASP A 62 -7.11 1.91 -2.77
N ARG A 63 -6.19 1.36 -1.98
CA ARG A 63 -5.39 2.11 -1.00
C ARG A 63 -4.06 1.42 -0.70
N ALA A 64 -3.07 2.26 -0.43
CA ALA A 64 -1.75 1.85 0.04
C ALA A 64 -1.42 2.58 1.35
N PHE A 65 -0.99 1.84 2.36
CA PHE A 65 -0.65 2.34 3.68
C PHE A 65 0.86 2.40 3.86
N PRO A 66 1.45 3.60 4.11
CA PRO A 66 2.88 3.71 4.41
C PRO A 66 3.26 3.05 5.75
N PRO A 67 4.57 2.83 6.01
CA PRO A 67 5.08 2.21 7.23
C PRO A 67 4.55 2.78 8.55
N HIS A 68 4.25 4.08 8.57
CA HIS A 68 3.83 4.81 9.78
C HIS A 68 2.30 4.90 9.94
N SER A 69 1.52 4.26 9.07
CA SER A 69 0.07 4.21 9.21
C SER A 69 -0.34 3.42 10.45
N LYS A 70 -1.21 4.03 11.26
CA LYS A 70 -1.85 3.40 12.42
C LYS A 70 -2.85 2.32 11.97
N GLN A 71 -3.04 1.32 12.83
CA GLN A 71 -4.09 0.31 12.69
C GLN A 71 -5.41 0.87 13.19
#